data_AF-A0A7K0IU05-F1
#
_entry.id   AF-A0A7K0IU05-F1
#
_cell.length_a   1.000
_cell.length_b   1.000
_cell.length_c   1.000
_cell.angle_alpha   90.00
_cell.angle_beta   90.00
_cell.angle_gamma   90.00
#
_symmetry.space_group_name_H-M   'P 1'
#
loop_
_entity.id
_entity.type
_entity.pdbx_description
1 polymer ?
#
loop_
_entity_poly.entity_id
_entity_poly.type
_entity_poly.pdbx_seq_one_letter_code
_entity_poly.pdbx_strand_id
1 'polypeptide(L)'
;MIKTNMINDTIQHEIDLADTIVKSARYAMLKDDRVTLANIISNIGERESVEHVRIFNKKGLIMFSSKHEEVRHFVDKNTAGCVVCHAGPVVATRMGRMEQARRFINERGKHVLAITAPIYNETDCSTASCHFHSGEQKVLGTLDIGLSEELLQKSLTTMKRTIIAFCVIILSLAIGGVAVLLRRTMGREGTVNY
;
A
#
# COMPACT_ATOMS: atom_id res chain seq x y z
N MET A 1 4.06 -4.92 -18.60
CA MET A 1 3.46 -3.58 -18.64
C MET A 1 2.16 -3.49 -17.84
N ILE A 2 1.11 -4.26 -18.15
CA ILE A 2 -0.19 -4.23 -17.43
C ILE A 2 -0.04 -4.44 -15.92
N LYS A 3 0.72 -5.47 -15.50
CA LYS A 3 0.99 -5.77 -14.08
C LYS A 3 1.62 -4.58 -13.35
N THR A 4 2.56 -3.88 -13.98
CA THR A 4 3.27 -2.75 -13.38
C THR A 4 2.35 -1.54 -13.22
N ASN A 5 1.52 -1.25 -14.24
CA ASN A 5 0.56 -0.15 -14.18
C ASN A 5 -0.46 -0.37 -13.07
N MET A 6 -1.04 -1.58 -12.99
CA MET A 6 -2.05 -1.89 -11.98
C MET A 6 -1.49 -1.87 -10.54
N ILE A 7 -0.22 -2.27 -10.36
CA ILE A 7 0.46 -2.14 -9.07
C ILE A 7 0.69 -0.67 -8.72
N ASN A 8 1.13 0.14 -9.69
CA ASN A 8 1.34 1.57 -9.47
C ASN A 8 0.02 2.27 -9.11
N ASP A 9 -1.08 1.96 -9.81
CA ASP A 9 -2.41 2.52 -9.51
C ASP A 9 -2.86 2.15 -8.09
N THR A 10 -2.62 0.90 -7.69
CA THR A 10 -2.90 0.44 -6.31
C THR A 10 -2.07 1.23 -5.30
N ILE A 11 -0.77 1.38 -5.53
CA ILE A 11 0.12 2.16 -4.66
C ILE A 11 -0.35 3.62 -4.56
N GLN A 12 -0.77 4.23 -5.67
CA GLN A 12 -1.31 5.59 -5.66
C GLN A 12 -2.58 5.70 -4.80
N HIS A 13 -3.48 4.73 -4.92
CA HIS A 13 -4.69 4.69 -4.10
C HIS A 13 -4.38 4.58 -2.60
N GLU A 14 -3.41 3.74 -2.24
CA GLU A 14 -2.99 3.60 -0.84
C GLU A 14 -2.28 4.84 -0.31
N ILE A 15 -1.52 5.56 -1.15
CA ILE A 15 -0.93 6.85 -0.80
C ILE A 15 -2.02 7.89 -0.55
N ASP A 16 -3.08 7.94 -1.36
CA ASP A 16 -4.19 8.88 -1.16
C ASP A 16 -4.99 8.57 0.11
N LEU A 17 -5.14 7.29 0.44
CA LEU A 17 -5.71 6.86 1.72
C LEU A 17 -4.84 7.32 2.88
N ALA A 18 -3.52 7.10 2.81
CA ALA A 18 -2.57 7.55 3.81
C ALA A 18 -2.60 9.08 3.99
N ASP A 19 -2.64 9.85 2.89
CA ASP A 19 -2.76 11.31 2.92
C ASP A 19 -4.06 11.77 3.59
N THR A 20 -5.18 11.09 3.31
CA THR A 20 -6.46 11.34 3.97
C THR A 20 -6.36 11.11 5.48
N ILE A 21 -5.73 10.01 5.89
CA ILE A 21 -5.51 9.69 7.31
C ILE A 21 -4.61 10.74 7.96
N VAL A 22 -3.52 11.17 7.31
CA VAL A 22 -2.64 12.24 7.80
C VAL A 22 -3.43 13.54 7.98
N LYS A 23 -4.29 13.91 7.04
CA LYS A 23 -5.14 15.11 7.14
C LYS A 23 -6.12 15.02 8.31
N SER A 24 -6.78 13.88 8.51
CA SER A 24 -7.66 13.65 9.65
C SER A 24 -6.91 13.66 10.99
N ALA A 25 -5.75 13.00 11.03
CA ALA A 25 -4.88 12.97 12.21
C ALA A 25 -4.39 14.38 12.56
N ARG A 26 -3.97 15.15 11.55
CA ARG A 26 -3.58 16.55 11.72
C ARG A 26 -4.72 17.39 12.28
N TYR A 27 -5.94 17.23 11.77
CA TYR A 27 -7.09 17.96 12.29
C TYR A 27 -7.30 17.68 13.78
N ALA A 28 -7.22 16.41 14.20
CA ALA A 28 -7.29 16.03 15.61
C ALA A 28 -6.12 16.62 16.42
N MET A 29 -4.90 16.61 15.89
CA MET A 29 -3.72 17.20 16.54
C MET A 29 -3.85 18.71 16.73
N LEU A 30 -4.38 19.45 15.75
CA LEU A 30 -4.62 20.89 15.84
C LEU A 30 -5.66 21.27 16.92
N LYS A 31 -6.55 20.33 17.26
CA LYS A 31 -7.53 20.48 18.33
C LYS A 31 -7.02 19.94 19.68
N ASP A 32 -5.77 19.46 19.74
CA ASP A 32 -5.20 18.70 20.86
C ASP A 32 -6.08 17.51 21.29
N ASP A 33 -6.85 16.96 20.36
CA ASP A 33 -7.78 15.87 20.61
C ASP A 33 -7.08 14.51 20.41
N ARG A 34 -6.37 14.10 21.46
CA ARG A 34 -5.62 12.84 21.50
C ARG A 34 -6.53 11.61 21.49
N VAL A 35 -7.75 11.74 22.00
CA VAL A 35 -8.72 10.63 22.06
C VAL A 35 -9.22 10.33 20.65
N THR A 36 -9.65 11.34 19.91
CA THR A 36 -10.05 11.19 18.51
C THR A 36 -8.89 10.68 17.66
N LEU A 37 -7.67 11.18 17.87
CA LEU A 37 -6.50 10.67 17.16
C LEU A 37 -6.25 9.18 17.43
N ALA A 38 -6.32 8.74 18.69
CA ALA A 38 -6.17 7.32 19.04
C ALA A 38 -7.28 6.46 18.42
N ASN A 39 -8.53 6.94 18.42
CA ASN A 39 -9.66 6.23 17.82
C ASN A 39 -9.51 6.08 16.30
N ILE A 40 -9.06 7.14 15.60
CA ILE A 40 -8.78 7.07 14.15
C ILE A 40 -7.76 5.96 13.88
N ILE A 41 -6.66 5.94 14.62
CA ILE A 41 -5.57 4.96 14.44
C ILE A 41 -6.03 3.53 14.77
N SER A 42 -6.81 3.35 15.85
CA SER A 42 -7.40 2.06 16.20
C SER A 42 -8.34 1.53 15.12
N ASN A 43 -9.30 2.35 14.68
CA ASN A 43 -10.30 1.98 13.69
C ASN A 43 -9.70 1.58 12.34
N ILE A 44 -8.59 2.23 11.94
CA ILE A 44 -7.87 1.85 10.72
C ILE A 44 -7.14 0.53 10.94
N GLY A 45 -6.49 0.36 12.09
CA GLY A 45 -5.76 -0.85 12.42
C GLY A 45 -6.60 -2.11 12.62
N GLU A 46 -7.91 -1.98 12.88
CA GLU A 46 -8.85 -3.10 12.99
C GLU A 46 -9.24 -3.71 11.64
N ARG A 47 -8.91 -3.04 10.52
CA ARG A 47 -9.20 -3.56 9.18
C ARG A 47 -8.33 -4.78 8.89
N GLU A 48 -8.93 -5.83 8.33
CA GLU A 48 -8.24 -7.10 8.02
C GLU A 48 -7.04 -6.94 7.07
N SER A 49 -7.08 -5.93 6.17
CA SER A 49 -5.99 -5.63 5.25
C SER A 49 -4.83 -4.85 5.89
N VAL A 50 -4.98 -4.36 7.12
CA VAL A 50 -4.02 -3.50 7.80
C VAL A 50 -3.20 -4.32 8.79
N GLU A 51 -1.89 -4.34 8.58
CA GLU A 51 -0.92 -5.05 9.41
C GLU A 51 -0.51 -4.21 10.64
N HIS A 52 -0.32 -2.91 10.43
CA HIS A 52 0.01 -1.93 11.47
C HIS A 52 -0.31 -0.51 11.03
N VAL A 53 -0.60 0.36 12.01
CA VAL A 53 -0.65 1.82 11.82
C VAL A 53 0.09 2.46 12.98
N ARG A 54 1.10 3.28 12.69
CA ARG A 54 1.97 3.87 13.70
C ARG A 54 2.24 5.34 13.40
N ILE A 55 2.20 6.19 14.43
CA ILE A 55 2.67 7.57 14.37
C ILE A 55 3.97 7.69 15.16
N PHE A 56 5.01 8.12 14.47
CA PHE A 56 6.33 8.38 15.05
C PHE A 56 6.53 9.86 15.28
N ASN A 57 7.18 10.22 16.39
CA ASN A 57 7.74 11.55 16.53
C ASN A 57 9.09 11.66 15.80
N LYS A 58 9.67 12.87 15.76
CA LYS A 58 10.99 13.14 15.18
C LYS A 58 12.16 12.29 15.71
N LYS A 59 12.01 11.64 16.87
CA LYS A 59 13.02 10.77 17.48
C LYS A 59 12.87 9.30 17.09
N GLY A 60 11.79 8.93 16.38
CA GLY A 60 11.45 7.53 16.06
C GLY A 60 10.71 6.81 17.19
N LEU A 61 10.14 7.55 18.16
CA LEU A 61 9.31 6.97 19.21
C LEU A 61 7.87 6.82 18.70
N ILE A 62 7.28 5.64 18.92
CA ILE A 62 5.86 5.39 18.62
C ILE A 62 4.99 6.16 19.62
N MET A 63 4.33 7.20 19.14
CA MET A 63 3.41 8.03 19.91
C MET A 63 1.99 7.45 19.91
N PHE A 64 1.57 6.89 18.78
CA PHE A 64 0.29 6.22 18.61
C PHE A 64 0.50 4.96 17.77
N SER A 65 -0.19 3.88 18.12
CA SER A 65 -0.22 2.66 17.33
C SER A 65 -1.59 2.02 17.44
N SER A 66 -1.99 1.29 16.40
CA SER A 66 -3.16 0.39 16.47
C SER A 66 -2.93 -0.78 17.43
N LYS A 67 -1.67 -1.11 17.72
CA LYS A 67 -1.28 -2.09 18.73
C LYS A 67 -0.78 -1.36 19.96
N HIS A 68 -1.58 -1.35 21.02
CA HIS A 68 -1.29 -0.55 22.22
C HIS A 68 0.05 -0.93 22.87
N GLU A 69 0.46 -2.20 22.77
CA GLU A 69 1.74 -2.72 23.26
C GLU A 69 2.97 -2.07 22.62
N GLU A 70 2.85 -1.53 21.41
CA GLU A 70 3.97 -0.89 20.70
C GLU A 70 4.18 0.57 21.14
N VAL A 71 3.19 1.18 21.79
CA VAL A 71 3.24 2.59 22.18
C VAL A 71 4.39 2.81 23.18
N ARG A 72 5.13 3.91 23.00
CA ARG A 72 6.35 4.26 23.75
C ARG A 72 7.56 3.35 23.51
N HIS A 73 7.52 2.46 22.53
CA HIS A 73 8.72 1.76 22.08
C HIS A 73 9.47 2.59 21.04
N PHE A 74 10.80 2.58 21.14
CA PHE A 74 11.66 3.08 20.09
C PHE A 74 11.79 2.01 19.02
N VAL A 75 11.72 2.43 17.76
CA VAL A 75 11.99 1.54 16.64
C VAL A 75 13.33 1.90 16.06
N ASP A 76 14.09 0.89 15.63
CA ASP A 76 15.37 1.12 14.99
C ASP A 76 15.15 1.99 13.75
N LYS A 77 15.90 3.09 13.62
CA LYS A 77 15.79 4.02 12.50
C LYS A 77 16.09 3.36 11.15
N ASN A 78 16.72 2.19 11.18
CA ASN A 78 17.02 1.36 10.02
C ASN A 78 15.91 0.35 9.68
N THR A 79 14.94 0.13 10.59
CA THR A 79 13.86 -0.84 10.37
C THR A 79 12.50 -0.22 10.72
N ALA A 80 11.65 -0.10 9.69
CA ALA A 80 10.30 0.47 9.73
C ALA A 80 10.17 2.01 9.82
N GLY A 81 9.26 2.58 9.02
CA GLY A 81 8.75 3.98 9.04
C GLY A 81 9.75 5.14 8.95
N CYS A 82 11.04 4.87 9.13
CA CYS A 82 12.12 5.84 9.33
C CYS A 82 13.20 5.68 8.26
N VAL A 83 13.38 4.46 7.72
CA VAL A 83 14.38 4.16 6.68
C VAL A 83 14.17 5.02 5.43
N VAL A 84 12.93 5.33 5.09
CA VAL A 84 12.62 6.11 3.88
C VAL A 84 13.19 7.53 3.98
N CYS A 85 13.12 8.13 5.17
CA CYS A 85 13.69 9.45 5.43
C CYS A 85 15.19 9.41 5.80
N HIS A 86 15.72 8.28 6.27
CA HIS A 86 17.10 8.11 6.76
C HIS A 86 17.99 7.23 5.87
N ALA A 87 17.57 6.92 4.63
CA ALA A 87 18.34 6.08 3.70
C ALA A 87 19.68 6.69 3.25
N GLY A 88 19.88 7.99 3.47
CA GLY A 88 21.10 8.71 3.12
C GLY A 88 21.64 9.56 4.27
N PRO A 89 22.80 10.21 4.08
CA PRO A 89 23.44 11.05 5.10
C PRO A 89 22.64 12.31 5.45
N VAL A 90 21.67 12.69 4.60
CA VAL A 90 20.76 13.83 4.82
C VAL A 90 19.33 13.32 4.90
N VAL A 91 18.58 13.77 5.90
CA VAL A 91 17.17 13.39 6.08
C VAL A 91 16.34 13.92 4.92
N ALA A 92 15.62 13.03 4.22
CA ALA A 92 14.72 13.44 3.15
C ALA A 92 13.54 14.23 3.74
N THR A 93 13.54 15.55 3.53
CA THR A 93 12.48 16.47 3.98
C THR A 93 11.34 16.59 2.99
N ARG A 94 11.47 16.00 1.80
CA ARG A 94 10.43 15.83 0.79
C ARG A 94 10.61 14.45 0.17
N MET A 95 9.52 13.73 -0.02
CA MET A 95 9.50 12.45 -0.72
C MET A 95 8.53 12.55 -1.90
N GLY A 96 8.95 12.02 -3.05
CA GLY A 96 8.03 11.75 -4.15
C GLY A 96 6.99 10.73 -3.72
N ARG A 97 5.79 10.77 -4.33
CA ARG A 97 4.67 9.89 -3.97
C ARG A 97 5.08 8.41 -3.96
N MET A 98 5.77 7.94 -5.00
CA MET A 98 6.23 6.56 -5.09
C MET A 98 7.32 6.20 -4.07
N GLU A 99 8.07 7.18 -3.57
CA GLU A 99 9.12 6.96 -2.56
C GLU A 99 8.52 6.76 -1.16
N GLN A 100 7.30 7.23 -0.93
CA GLN A 100 6.56 6.99 0.32
C GLN A 100 6.17 5.51 0.50
N ALA A 101 6.12 4.75 -0.60
CA ALA A 101 5.75 3.35 -0.60
C ALA A 101 6.99 2.45 -0.54
N ARG A 102 6.97 1.47 0.36
CA ARG A 102 8.00 0.44 0.49
C ARG A 102 7.36 -0.94 0.62
N ARG A 103 8.01 -1.95 0.07
CA ARG A 103 7.60 -3.35 0.23
C ARG A 103 8.65 -4.12 0.99
N PHE A 104 8.22 -4.94 1.94
CA PHE A 104 9.11 -5.81 2.71
C PHE A 104 8.38 -7.07 3.16
N ILE A 105 9.14 -8.03 3.67
CA ILE A 105 8.59 -9.22 4.31
C ILE A 105 8.69 -8.99 5.82
N ASN A 106 7.58 -9.08 6.53
CA ASN A 106 7.60 -8.93 7.99
C ASN A 106 8.20 -10.17 8.67
N GLU A 107 8.42 -10.09 9.99
CA GLU A 107 8.96 -11.21 10.79
C GLU A 107 8.09 -12.48 10.73
N ARG A 108 6.81 -12.33 10.37
CA ARG A 108 5.84 -13.42 10.19
C ARG A 108 5.87 -14.04 8.79
N GLY A 109 6.79 -13.60 7.92
CA GLY A 109 6.91 -14.08 6.55
C GLY A 109 5.87 -13.54 5.57
N LYS A 110 5.08 -12.53 5.97
CA LYS A 110 4.04 -11.92 5.13
C LYS A 110 4.61 -10.79 4.28
N HIS A 111 4.14 -10.70 3.04
CA HIS A 111 4.40 -9.55 2.16
C HIS A 111 3.59 -8.34 2.61
N VAL A 112 4.29 -7.25 2.90
CA VAL A 112 3.69 -6.00 3.40
C VAL A 112 4.08 -4.84 2.49
N LEU A 113 3.06 -4.11 2.03
CA LEU A 113 3.21 -2.79 1.43
C LEU A 113 3.02 -1.75 2.54
N ALA A 114 4.08 -1.02 2.88
CA ALA A 114 3.99 0.08 3.83
C ALA A 114 4.06 1.43 3.14
N ILE A 115 3.24 2.37 3.60
CA ILE A 115 3.24 3.77 3.20
C ILE A 115 3.71 4.60 4.39
N THR A 116 4.80 5.34 4.20
CA THR A 116 5.32 6.30 5.17
C THR A 116 5.00 7.72 4.71
N ALA A 117 4.08 8.39 5.41
CA ALA A 117 3.66 9.76 5.13
C ALA A 117 4.22 10.73 6.19
N PRO A 118 4.99 11.76 5.80
CA PRO A 118 5.52 12.75 6.74
C PRO A 118 4.43 13.70 7.23
N ILE A 119 4.50 14.06 8.51
CA ILE A 119 3.67 15.10 9.12
C ILE A 119 4.49 16.39 9.11
N TYR A 120 4.18 17.28 8.16
CA TYR A 120 4.91 18.53 8.00
C TYR A 120 4.56 19.57 9.07
N ASN A 121 5.53 20.41 9.41
CA ASN A 121 5.30 21.58 10.24
C ASN A 121 4.75 22.72 9.38
N GLU A 122 3.43 22.83 9.33
CA GLU A 122 2.77 23.92 8.64
C GLU A 122 2.61 25.15 9.54
N THR A 123 2.23 26.28 8.95
CA THR A 123 2.08 27.55 9.68
C THR A 123 1.22 27.39 10.93
N ASP A 124 0.09 26.71 10.80
CA ASP A 124 -0.86 26.46 11.89
C ASP A 124 -0.25 25.64 13.03
N CYS A 125 0.77 24.82 12.75
CA CYS A 125 1.48 24.03 13.76
C CYS A 125 2.60 24.85 14.43
N SER A 126 3.28 25.71 13.68
CA SER A 126 4.35 26.56 14.19
C SER A 126 3.84 27.74 15.04
N THR A 127 2.61 28.18 14.81
CA THR A 127 1.96 29.28 15.53
C THR A 127 0.87 28.82 16.50
N ALA A 128 0.61 27.51 16.60
CA ALA A 128 -0.39 26.96 17.50
C ALA A 128 -0.08 27.21 18.97
N SER A 129 -1.13 27.47 19.74
CA SER A 129 -1.08 27.60 21.21
C SER A 129 -0.96 26.26 21.94
N CYS A 130 -1.12 25.13 21.25
CA CYS A 130 -1.14 23.81 21.87
C CYS A 130 0.25 23.36 22.35
N HIS A 131 1.28 23.49 21.51
CA HIS A 131 2.69 23.31 21.90
C HIS A 131 3.61 23.94 20.86
N PHE A 132 4.79 24.38 21.29
CA PHE A 132 5.72 25.12 20.42
C PHE A 132 6.49 24.19 19.48
N HIS A 133 6.49 24.53 18.19
CA HIS A 133 7.37 23.97 17.19
C HIS A 133 8.22 25.07 16.56
N SER A 134 9.54 24.89 16.55
CA SER A 134 10.43 25.80 15.82
C SER A 134 10.10 25.78 14.32
N GLY A 135 10.03 26.96 13.70
CA GLY A 135 9.84 27.09 12.25
C GLY A 135 10.99 26.49 11.41
N GLU A 136 12.16 26.26 12.01
CA GLU A 136 13.27 25.56 11.36
C GLU A 136 12.99 24.06 11.20
N GLN A 137 12.13 23.49 12.07
CA GLN A 137 11.78 22.08 12.01
C GLN A 137 10.71 21.87 10.92
N LYS A 138 11.07 21.22 9.81
CA LYS A 138 10.14 20.99 8.67
C LYS A 138 9.20 19.79 8.84
N VAL A 139 9.61 18.77 9.57
CA VAL A 139 8.85 17.52 9.78
C VAL A 139 8.69 17.28 11.28
N LEU A 140 7.45 17.10 11.73
CA LEU A 140 7.08 16.89 13.15
C LEU A 140 7.12 15.40 13.53
N GLY A 141 6.84 14.54 12.55
CA GLY A 141 6.78 13.10 12.71
C GLY A 141 6.44 12.41 11.39
N THR A 142 6.18 11.11 11.45
CA THR A 142 5.72 10.33 10.31
C THR A 142 4.58 9.41 10.71
N LEU A 143 3.67 9.14 9.78
CA LEU A 143 2.67 8.09 9.85
C LEU A 143 3.16 6.93 9.00
N ASP A 144 3.26 5.72 9.54
CA ASP A 144 3.56 4.48 8.81
C ASP A 144 2.34 3.57 8.86
N ILE A 145 1.81 3.22 7.70
CA ILE A 145 0.70 2.29 7.54
C ILE A 145 1.25 1.08 6.79
N GLY A 146 1.13 -0.12 7.37
CA GLY A 146 1.46 -1.38 6.72
C GLY A 146 0.20 -2.12 6.29
N LEU A 147 0.17 -2.58 5.04
CA LEU A 147 -0.94 -3.32 4.46
C LEU A 147 -0.47 -4.71 4.05
N SER A 148 -1.29 -5.72 4.34
CA SER A 148 -1.03 -7.08 3.87
C SER A 148 -1.28 -7.18 2.38
N GLU A 149 -0.29 -7.63 1.61
CA GLU A 149 -0.45 -7.91 0.19
C GLU A 149 -1.15 -9.25 -0.08
N GLU A 150 -1.45 -10.06 0.95
CA GLU A 150 -2.00 -11.42 0.78
C GLU A 150 -3.34 -11.42 0.03
N LEU A 151 -4.25 -10.50 0.40
CA LEU A 151 -5.57 -10.37 -0.24
C LEU A 151 -5.45 -9.94 -1.70
N LEU A 152 -4.53 -9.01 -1.98
CA LEU A 152 -4.24 -8.55 -3.33
C LEU A 152 -3.64 -9.69 -4.16
N GLN A 153 -2.62 -10.38 -3.64
CA GLN A 153 -1.96 -11.49 -4.34
C GLN A 153 -2.91 -12.66 -4.60
N LYS A 154 -3.81 -12.98 -3.66
CA LYS A 154 -4.85 -14.02 -3.84
C LYS A 154 -5.82 -13.66 -4.96
N SER A 155 -6.24 -12.39 -5.04
CA SER A 155 -7.12 -11.91 -6.10
C SER A 155 -6.43 -11.96 -7.47
N LEU A 156 -5.17 -11.53 -7.53
CA LEU A 156 -4.36 -11.57 -8.76
C LEU A 156 -4.11 -13.00 -9.27
N THR A 157 -3.78 -13.92 -8.37
CA THR A 157 -3.54 -15.33 -8.72
C THR A 157 -4.81 -16.01 -9.21
N THR A 158 -5.95 -15.73 -8.56
CA THR A 158 -7.27 -16.23 -8.99
C THR A 158 -7.62 -15.71 -10.38
N MET A 159 -7.49 -14.39 -10.60
CA MET A 159 -7.74 -13.79 -11.92
C MET A 159 -6.83 -14.37 -13.01
N LYS A 160 -5.52 -14.51 -12.73
CA LYS A 160 -4.56 -15.13 -13.65
C LYS A 160 -4.98 -16.55 -14.04
N ARG A 161 -5.39 -17.36 -13.06
CA ARG A 161 -5.84 -18.74 -13.29
C ARG A 161 -7.10 -18.78 -14.15
N THR A 162 -8.06 -17.89 -13.90
CA THR A 162 -9.27 -17.76 -14.71
C THR A 162 -8.94 -17.39 -16.15
N ILE A 163 -8.06 -16.41 -16.38
CA ILE A 163 -7.63 -16.00 -17.72
C ILE A 163 -6.94 -17.16 -18.45
N ILE A 164 -6.02 -17.87 -17.80
CA ILE A 164 -5.33 -19.02 -18.39
C ILE A 164 -6.35 -20.10 -18.78
N ALA A 165 -7.31 -20.41 -17.91
CA ALA A 165 -8.35 -21.39 -18.21
C ALA A 165 -9.18 -20.98 -19.45
N PHE A 166 -9.60 -19.72 -19.53
CA PHE A 166 -10.29 -19.20 -20.71
C PHE A 166 -9.44 -19.28 -21.98
N CYS A 167 -8.15 -18.92 -21.92
CA CYS A 167 -7.25 -19.03 -23.07
C CYS A 167 -7.13 -20.49 -23.56
N VAL A 168 -7.00 -21.46 -22.65
CA VAL A 168 -6.92 -22.89 -23.00
C VAL A 168 -8.22 -23.36 -23.64
N ILE A 169 -9.37 -22.98 -23.08
CA ILE A 169 -10.69 -23.32 -23.64
C ILE A 169 -10.83 -22.76 -25.06
N ILE A 170 -10.57 -21.46 -25.25
CA ILE A 170 -10.67 -20.81 -26.56
C ILE A 170 -9.72 -21.46 -27.58
N LEU A 171 -8.47 -21.74 -27.18
CA LEU A 171 -7.49 -22.39 -28.04
C LEU A 171 -7.94 -23.80 -28.45
N SER A 172 -8.47 -24.58 -27.49
CA SER A 172 -8.99 -25.92 -27.75
C SER A 172 -10.19 -25.91 -28.69
N LEU A 173 -11.10 -24.94 -28.55
CA LEU A 173 -12.26 -24.75 -29.42
C LEU A 173 -11.85 -24.29 -30.82
N ALA A 174 -10.85 -23.42 -30.93
CA ALA A 174 -10.32 -22.99 -32.23
C ALA A 174 -9.67 -24.16 -32.98
N ILE A 175 -8.79 -24.92 -32.32
CA ILE A 175 -8.14 -26.10 -32.91
C ILE A 175 -9.19 -27.16 -33.28
N GLY A 176 -10.12 -27.45 -32.37
CA GLY A 176 -11.22 -28.39 -32.61
C GLY A 176 -12.12 -27.96 -33.77
N GLY A 177 -12.48 -26.67 -33.83
CA GLY A 177 -13.26 -26.10 -34.93
C GLY A 177 -12.57 -26.22 -36.28
N VAL A 178 -11.28 -25.86 -36.35
CA VAL A 178 -10.47 -25.99 -37.57
C VAL A 178 -10.35 -27.46 -38.00
N ALA A 179 -10.10 -28.37 -37.06
CA ALA A 179 -10.02 -29.80 -37.36
C ALA A 179 -11.33 -30.38 -37.91
N VAL A 180 -12.48 -29.97 -37.36
CA VAL A 180 -13.81 -30.36 -37.86
C VAL A 180 -14.05 -29.81 -39.27
N LEU A 181 -13.70 -28.55 -39.53
CA LEU A 181 -13.82 -27.94 -40.86
C LEU A 181 -12.98 -28.67 -41.91
N LEU A 182 -11.71 -28.96 -41.61
CA LEU A 182 -10.82 -29.71 -42.51
C LEU A 182 -11.34 -31.12 -42.81
N ARG A 183 -11.87 -31.83 -41.80
CA ARG A 183 -12.50 -33.15 -42.01
C ARG A 183 -13.73 -33.05 -42.91
N ARG A 184 -14.52 -31.98 -42.77
CA ARG A 184 -15.72 -31.75 -43.57
C ARG A 184 -15.40 -31.43 -45.02
N THR A 185 -14.35 -30.66 -45.29
CA THR A 185 -13.93 -30.32 -46.67
C THR A 185 -13.35 -31.54 -47.39
N MET A 186 -12.44 -32.28 -46.74
CA MET A 186 -11.86 -33.50 -47.33
C MET A 186 -12.92 -34.60 -47.56
N GLY A 187 -13.87 -34.76 -46.64
CA GLY A 187 -14.97 -35.71 -46.81
C GLY A 187 -15.93 -35.36 -47.95
N ARG A 188 -15.98 -34.08 -48.38
CA ARG A 188 -16.85 -33.62 -49.47
C ARG A 188 -16.23 -33.79 -50.85
N GLU A 189 -14.90 -33.79 -50.95
CA GLU A 189 -14.17 -34.05 -52.20
C GLU A 189 -14.14 -35.54 -52.57
N GLY A 190 -14.24 -36.46 -51.59
CA GLY A 190 -14.29 -37.91 -51.82
C GLY A 190 -15.62 -38.44 -52.37
N THR A 191 -16.67 -37.63 -52.45
CA THR A 191 -18.01 -38.04 -52.93
C THR A 191 -18.39 -37.48 -54.30
N VAL A 192 -17.49 -36.74 -54.97
CA VAL A 192 -17.71 -36.17 -56.31
C VAL A 192 -16.71 -36.80 -57.28
N ASN A 193 -16.72 -38.13 -57.39
CA ASN A 193 -16.10 -38.88 -58.49
C ASN A 193 -16.67 -40.31 -58.43
N TYR A 194 -17.89 -40.48 -58.94
CA TYR A 194 -18.39 -41.69 -59.59
C TYR A 194 -19.67 -41.35 -60.35
#